data_AF-A0A9P7NJR3-F1
#
_entry.id   AF-A0A9P7NJR3-F1
#
_cell.length_a   1.000
_cell.length_b   1.000
_cell.length_c   1.000
_cell.angle_alpha   90.00
_cell.angle_beta   90.00
_cell.angle_gamma   90.00
#
_symmetry.space_group_name_H-M   'P 1'
#
loop_
_entity.id
_entity.type
_entity.pdbx_description
1 polymer ?
#
loop_
_entity_poly.entity_id
_entity_poly.type
_entity_poly.pdbx_seq_one_letter_code
_entity_poly.pdbx_strand_id
1 'polypeptide(L)' 'MAPYNDLATRASVLTLKATGFSTKEIASLTGVPTRTVDYIFAKAVKRGFNPQERPLNIKNHLVENGPRSGRPRK' A
#
# COMPACT_ATOMS: atom_id res chain seq x y z
N MET A 1 0.29 -13.51 12.54
CA MET A 1 0.27 -12.87 11.21
C MET A 1 -0.60 -11.64 11.29
N ALA A 2 -0.12 -10.46 10.90
CA ALA A 2 -1.02 -9.30 10.79
C ALA A 2 -1.83 -9.47 9.49
N PRO A 3 -3.18 -9.47 9.53
CA PRO A 3 -4.04 -9.88 8.40
C PRO A 3 -4.00 -8.93 7.19
N TYR A 4 -3.26 -7.82 7.27
CA TYR A 4 -3.23 -6.75 6.26
C TYR A 4 -1.91 -6.69 5.48
N ASN A 5 -1.11 -7.77 5.53
CA ASN A 5 0.26 -7.76 5.04
C ASN A 5 0.43 -8.41 3.67
N ASP A 6 -0.67 -8.86 3.05
CA ASP A 6 -0.64 -9.46 1.73
C ASP A 6 -0.43 -8.41 0.65
N LEU A 7 0.42 -8.74 -0.33
CA LEU A 7 0.74 -7.87 -1.46
C LEU A 7 -0.52 -7.51 -2.25
N ALA A 8 -1.44 -8.46 -2.40
CA ALA A 8 -2.72 -8.27 -3.08
C ALA A 8 -3.54 -7.16 -2.42
N THR A 9 -3.75 -7.23 -1.11
CA THR A 9 -4.51 -6.21 -0.36
C THR A 9 -3.90 -4.83 -0.50
N ARG A 10 -2.56 -4.73 -0.45
CA ARG A 10 -1.85 -3.46 -0.60
C ARG A 10 -1.92 -2.91 -2.02
N ALA A 11 -1.88 -3.78 -3.04
CA ALA A 11 -2.09 -3.39 -4.42
C ALA A 11 -3.52 -2.87 -4.62
N SER A 12 -4.53 -3.56 -4.08
CA SER A 12 -5.92 -3.10 -4.10
C SER A 12 -6.08 -1.72 -3.46
N VAL A 13 -5.43 -1.45 -2.33
CA VAL A 13 -5.41 -0.12 -1.70
C VAL A 13 -4.85 0.95 -2.65
N LEU A 14 -3.73 0.69 -3.34
CA LEU A 14 -3.16 1.64 -4.29
C LEU A 14 -4.09 1.91 -5.46
N THR A 15 -4.67 0.86 -6.04
CA THR A 15 -5.62 0.97 -7.15
C THR A 15 -6.81 1.82 -6.74
N LEU A 16 -7.49 1.48 -5.65
CA LEU A 16 -8.69 2.18 -5.19
C LEU A 16 -8.40 3.65 -4.86
N LYS A 17 -7.25 3.93 -4.25
CA LYS A 17 -6.89 5.31 -3.93
C LYS A 17 -6.53 6.12 -5.17
N ALA A 18 -5.90 5.51 -6.15
CA ALA A 18 -5.58 6.17 -7.42
C ALA A 18 -6.82 6.38 -8.32
N THR A 19 -7.90 5.61 -8.11
CA THR A 19 -9.18 5.78 -8.79
C THR A 19 -10.15 6.72 -8.08
N GLY A 20 -9.76 7.29 -6.92
CA GLY A 20 -10.49 8.38 -6.26
C GLY A 20 -11.33 7.97 -5.05
N PHE A 21 -11.28 6.72 -4.60
CA PHE A 21 -11.96 6.32 -3.37
C PHE A 21 -11.33 6.99 -2.14
N SER A 22 -12.18 7.37 -1.19
CA SER A 22 -11.74 7.90 0.10
C SER A 22 -11.08 6.82 0.96
N THR A 23 -10.23 7.23 1.89
CA THR A 23 -9.57 6.30 2.84
C THR A 23 -10.55 5.52 3.70
N LYS A 24 -11.70 6.12 4.04
CA LYS A 24 -12.75 5.48 4.83
C LYS A 24 -13.46 4.39 4.04
N GLU A 25 -13.78 4.65 2.78
CA GLU A 25 -14.38 3.64 1.88
C GLU A 25 -13.41 2.49 1.65
N ILE A 26 -12.14 2.78 1.38
CA ILE A 26 -11.10 1.76 1.20
C ILE A 26 -10.96 0.90 2.45
N ALA A 27 -10.96 1.52 3.64
CA ALA A 27 -10.89 0.79 4.90
C ALA A 27 -12.10 -0.12 5.10
N SER A 28 -13.31 0.35 4.75
CA SER A 28 -14.53 -0.45 4.80
C SER A 28 -14.51 -1.63 3.81
N LEU A 29 -13.97 -1.43 2.61
CA LEU A 29 -13.92 -2.46 1.56
C LEU A 29 -12.85 -3.51 1.82
N THR A 30 -11.68 -3.10 2.32
CA THR A 30 -10.50 -3.97 2.46
C THR A 30 -10.30 -4.49 3.87
N GLY A 31 -11.01 -3.95 4.86
CA GLY A 31 -10.78 -4.21 6.28
C GLY A 31 -9.46 -3.62 6.81
N VAL A 32 -8.70 -2.90 5.98
CA VAL A 32 -7.43 -2.28 6.36
C VAL A 32 -7.69 -0.99 7.15
N PRO A 33 -7.08 -0.79 8.34
CA PRO A 33 -7.25 0.45 9.09
C PRO A 33 -6.87 1.67 8.26
N THR A 34 -7.61 2.77 8.39
CA THR A 34 -7.40 4.03 7.62
C THR A 34 -5.95 4.51 7.69
N ARG A 35 -5.33 4.48 8.87
CA ARG A 35 -3.92 4.84 9.06
C ARG A 35 -2.97 3.97 8.23
N THR A 36 -3.29 2.69 8.07
CA THR A 36 -2.53 1.74 7.27
C THR A 36 -2.73 1.99 5.77
N VAL A 37 -3.95 2.34 5.34
CA VAL A 37 -4.24 2.78 3.96
C VAL A 37 -3.35 3.97 3.58
N ASP A 38 -3.32 5.00 4.41
CA ASP A 38 -2.49 6.19 4.18
C ASP A 38 -1.00 5.87 4.17
N TYR A 39 -0.55 5.02 5.10
CA TYR A 39 0.83 4.56 5.14
C TYR A 39 1.24 3.82 3.86
N ILE A 40 0.41 2.89 3.38
CA ILE A 40 0.69 2.13 2.15
C ILE A 40 0.81 3.08 0.96
N PHE A 41 -0.15 4.00 0.81
CA PHE A 41 -0.17 4.95 -0.29
C PHE A 41 1.04 5.88 -0.27
N ALA A 42 1.33 6.50 0.88
CA ALA A 42 2.49 7.37 1.02
C ALA A 42 3.81 6.64 0.75
N LYS A 43 3.93 5.38 1.17
CA LYS A 43 5.12 4.56 0.93
C LYS A 43 5.29 4.22 -0.55
N ALA A 44 4.21 3.93 -1.26
CA ALA A 44 4.26 3.69 -2.70
C ALA A 44 4.68 4.94 -3.46
N VAL A 45 4.12 6.11 -3.12
CA VAL A 45 4.52 7.41 -3.71
C VAL A 45 6.01 7.68 -3.48
N LYS A 46 6.52 7.44 -2.27
CA LYS A 46 7.96 7.55 -1.97
C LYS A 46 8.84 6.61 -2.79
N ARG A 47 8.29 5.52 -3.30
CA ARG A 47 8.99 4.53 -4.16
C ARG A 47 8.81 4.81 -5.65
N GLY A 48 8.20 5.94 -6.01
CA GLY A 48 8.02 6.35 -7.40
C GLY A 48 6.65 6.01 -8.00
N PHE A 49 5.66 5.61 -7.20
CA PHE A 49 4.30 5.45 -7.70
C PHE A 49 3.70 6.81 -8.08
N ASN A 50 3.26 6.95 -9.33
CA ASN A 50 2.53 8.12 -9.80
C ASN A 50 1.01 7.82 -9.87
N PRO A 51 0.18 8.39 -8.97
CA PRO A 51 -1.25 8.13 -8.95
C PRO A 51 -2.02 8.76 -10.13
N GLN A 52 -1.42 9.70 -10.86
CA GLN A 52 -2.02 10.36 -12.02
C GLN A 52 -1.65 9.69 -13.35
N GLU A 53 -0.64 8.80 -13.34
CA GLU A 53 -0.23 8.06 -14.54
C GLU A 53 -1.35 7.12 -14.99
N ARG A 54 -1.60 7.08 -16.29
CA ARG A 54 -2.54 6.17 -16.93
C ARG A 54 -1.82 5.48 -18.09
N PRO A 55 -1.81 4.14 -18.16
CA PRO A 55 -2.41 3.18 -17.22
C PRO A 55 -1.73 3.18 -15.84
N LEU A 56 -2.43 2.69 -14.81
CA LEU A 56 -1.85 2.57 -13.47
C LEU A 56 -0.69 1.57 -13.47
N ASN A 57 0.51 2.03 -13.12
CA ASN A 57 1.71 1.21 -13.09
C ASN A 57 1.99 0.65 -11.68
N ILE A 58 1.28 -0.42 -11.31
CA ILE A 58 1.43 -1.06 -10.00
C ILE A 58 2.37 -2.26 -10.13
N LYS A 59 3.55 -2.17 -9.50
CA LYS A 59 4.59 -3.21 -9.48
C LYS A 59 4.82 -3.72 -8.05
N ASN A 60 5.27 -4.97 -7.92
CA ASN A 60 5.51 -5.59 -6.61
C ASN A 60 6.42 -4.74 -5.69
N HIS A 61 7.49 -4.16 -6.21
CA HIS A 61 8.41 -3.33 -5.44
C HIS A 61 7.74 -2.12 -4.75
N LEU A 62 6.63 -1.61 -5.29
CA LEU A 62 5.87 -0.50 -4.69
C LEU A 62 5.12 -0.94 -3.43
N VAL A 63 4.63 -2.19 -3.41
CA VAL A 63 3.78 -2.74 -2.34
C VAL A 63 4.53 -3.68 -1.40
N GLU A 64 5.73 -4.16 -1.75
CA GLU A 64 6.50 -5.07 -0.91
C GLU A 64 6.97 -4.42 0.40
N ASN A 65 7.09 -5.19 1.47
CA ASN A 65 7.84 -4.70 2.62
C ASN A 65 9.33 -4.71 2.30
N GLY A 66 10.03 -3.64 2.69
CA GLY A 66 11.49 -3.69 2.67
C GLY A 66 12.00 -4.77 3.64
N PRO A 67 13.24 -5.25 3.44
CA PRO A 67 13.85 -6.19 4.36
C PRO A 67 13.75 -5.63 5.78
N ARG A 68 13.21 -6.44 6.71
CA ARG A 68 13.24 -6.08 8.11
C ARG A 68 14.70 -6.11 8.52
N SER A 69 15.27 -4.95 8.84
CA SER A 69 16.55 -4.90 9.54
C SER A 69 16.35 -5.63 10.86
N GLY A 70 16.80 -6.89 10.91
CA GLY A 70 16.80 -7.65 12.15
C GLY A 70 17.58 -6.89 13.21
N ARG A 71 17.36 -7.23 14.49
CA ARG A 71 18.24 -6.76 15.55
C ARG A 71 19.68 -7.18 15.18
N PRO A 72 20.64 -6.25 15.11
CA PRO A 72 22.05 -6.61 14.91
C PRO A 72 22.43 -7.68 15.94
N ARG A 73 22.84 -8.85 15.48
CA ARG A 73 23.39 -9.88 16.37
C ARG A 73 24.86 -9.54 16.55
N LYS A 74 25.26 -9.33 17.81
CA LYS A 74 26.67 -9.23 18.22
C LYS A 74 27.37 -10.56 17.98
#